data_AF-A0A9W5XMF9-F1
#
_entry.id   AF-A0A9W5XMF9-F1
#
_cell.length_a   1.000
_cell.length_b   1.000
_cell.length_c   1.000
_cell.angle_alpha   90.00
_cell.angle_beta   90.00
_cell.angle_gamma   90.00
#
_symmetry.space_group_name_H-M   'P 1'
#
loop_
_entity.id
_entity.type
_entity.pdbx_description
1 polymer ?
#
loop_
_entity_poly.entity_id
_entity_poly.type
_entity_poly.pdbx_seq_one_letter_code
_entity_poly.pdbx_strand_id
1 'polypeptide(L)'
;MRLDARCDDAIMIDDIPAGRRWHWWTVLRLGVVALWLVAAGTAWWTAPRQQSYDQAEADLAAGHVVAYQWGDRWDADRRTPWFGTADLESSGTLGPLFGWRTPDGRVWWTDTTYFEQVTIAGSVREASYAGPGAIGIAEQLQAAGLDSRSAALQPLGNLIAGTGLAAAVVIIGVLLTGPAPVLGTRWFWFWLVCLVPFGLGILWWLAREHPWARAGSPPASPRQRSRGPLGFALGLVAVLLSSMLLLVLGRLLGDWWVPRLDAR
;
A
#
# COMPACT_ATOMS: atom_id res chain seq x y z
N MET A 1 -58.55 -6.35 53.76
CA MET A 1 -57.28 -7.11 53.84
C MET A 1 -56.64 -6.97 52.46
N ARG A 2 -55.95 -5.88 52.09
CA ARG A 2 -54.68 -5.25 52.52
C ARG A 2 -53.44 -6.13 52.42
N LEU A 3 -52.43 -5.56 51.74
CA LEU A 3 -51.01 -5.91 51.53
C LEU A 3 -50.75 -6.70 50.23
N ASP A 4 -50.26 -6.11 49.14
CA ASP A 4 -49.02 -5.33 48.87
C ASP A 4 -47.76 -6.20 48.63
N ALA A 5 -47.17 -5.94 47.45
CA ALA A 5 -45.73 -5.83 47.14
C ALA A 5 -44.79 -7.06 47.16
N ARG A 6 -44.23 -7.37 45.98
CA ARG A 6 -42.79 -7.27 45.63
C ARG A 6 -42.61 -7.53 44.13
N CYS A 7 -42.24 -6.52 43.32
CA CYS A 7 -40.85 -6.08 43.03
C CYS A 7 -39.95 -7.28 42.70
N ASP A 8 -39.68 -7.49 41.41
CA ASP A 8 -38.57 -6.86 40.68
C ASP A 8 -37.25 -7.52 41.08
N ASP A 9 -36.81 -8.47 40.26
CA ASP A 9 -35.38 -8.59 39.96
C ASP A 9 -35.24 -8.61 38.45
N ALA A 10 -35.10 -7.39 37.95
CA ALA A 10 -34.57 -7.10 36.64
C ALA A 10 -33.15 -7.66 36.56
N ILE A 11 -32.96 -8.74 35.81
CA ILE A 11 -31.68 -8.94 35.11
C ILE A 11 -31.73 -8.00 33.90
N MET A 12 -31.52 -6.72 34.20
CA MET A 12 -31.21 -5.64 33.28
C MET A 12 -29.80 -5.91 32.71
N ILE A 13 -29.69 -6.89 31.80
CA ILE A 13 -28.49 -7.11 31.01
C ILE A 13 -28.79 -6.70 29.57
N ASP A 14 -28.12 -5.61 29.18
CA ASP A 14 -27.86 -5.15 27.81
C ASP A 14 -28.94 -4.36 27.06
N ASP A 15 -29.57 -3.38 27.70
CA ASP A 15 -29.95 -2.14 27.00
C ASP A 15 -28.71 -1.27 26.78
N ILE A 16 -27.78 -1.74 25.93
CA ILE A 16 -26.79 -0.83 25.36
C ILE A 16 -27.59 0.14 24.47
N PRO A 17 -27.60 1.45 24.76
CA PRO A 17 -28.47 2.39 24.07
C PRO A 17 -28.22 2.31 22.56
N ALA A 18 -29.25 1.97 21.80
CA ALA A 18 -29.20 1.73 20.37
C ALA A 18 -28.55 2.88 19.57
N GLY A 19 -28.55 4.12 20.12
CA GLY A 19 -27.88 5.28 19.55
C GLY A 19 -26.34 5.22 19.60
N ARG A 20 -25.73 4.57 20.61
CA ARG A 20 -24.27 4.46 20.74
C ARG A 20 -23.69 3.45 19.75
N ARG A 21 -24.39 2.33 19.55
CA ARG A 21 -24.03 1.33 18.52
C ARG A 21 -24.07 1.91 17.10
N TRP A 22 -25.02 2.82 16.82
CA TRP A 22 -25.13 3.48 15.51
C TRP A 22 -23.96 4.42 15.21
N HIS A 23 -23.57 5.28 16.17
CA HIS A 23 -22.39 6.13 16.02
C HIS A 23 -21.13 5.30 15.79
N TRP A 24 -20.97 4.19 16.51
CA TRP A 24 -19.82 3.31 16.38
C TRP A 24 -19.66 2.73 14.96
N TRP A 25 -20.73 2.31 14.29
CA TRP A 25 -20.64 1.75 12.94
C TRP A 25 -20.32 2.79 11.87
N THR A 26 -20.86 4.00 12.00
CA THR A 26 -20.48 5.12 11.12
C THR A 26 -19.01 5.49 11.31
N VAL A 27 -18.56 5.56 12.57
CA VAL A 27 -17.15 5.78 12.93
C VAL A 27 -16.27 4.68 12.36
N LEU A 28 -16.68 3.41 12.41
CA LEU A 28 -15.94 2.30 11.83
C LEU A 28 -15.77 2.45 10.31
N ARG A 29 -16.84 2.79 9.59
CA ARG A 29 -16.76 3.00 8.13
C ARG A 29 -15.84 4.15 7.78
N LEU A 30 -15.99 5.29 8.46
CA LEU A 30 -15.12 6.45 8.26
C LEU A 30 -13.68 6.10 8.63
N GLY A 31 -13.47 5.30 9.67
CA GLY A 31 -12.17 4.76 10.06
C GLY A 31 -11.54 3.91 8.97
N VAL A 32 -12.30 3.01 8.33
CA VAL A 32 -11.80 2.19 7.20
C VAL A 32 -11.45 3.07 6.00
N VAL A 33 -12.29 4.05 5.65
CA VAL A 33 -12.00 4.99 4.54
C VAL A 33 -10.78 5.85 4.86
N ALA A 34 -10.69 6.39 6.07
CA ALA A 34 -9.55 7.19 6.51
C ALA A 34 -8.25 6.36 6.51
N LEU A 35 -8.31 5.12 7.02
CA LEU A 35 -7.18 4.19 6.99
C LEU A 35 -6.75 3.89 5.55
N TRP A 36 -7.72 3.67 4.66
CA TRP A 36 -7.44 3.46 3.24
C TRP A 36 -6.75 4.68 2.60
N LEU A 37 -7.25 5.90 2.87
CA LEU A 37 -6.66 7.14 2.36
C LEU A 37 -5.24 7.37 2.87
N VAL A 38 -5.01 7.11 4.17
CA VAL A 38 -3.67 7.20 4.78
C VAL A 38 -2.73 6.18 4.14
N ALA A 39 -3.18 4.92 3.98
CA ALA A 39 -2.37 3.88 3.35
C ALA A 39 -2.04 4.21 1.89
N ALA A 40 -3.02 4.68 1.11
CA ALA A 40 -2.83 5.09 -0.28
C ALA A 40 -1.90 6.29 -0.42
N GLY A 41 -2.10 7.32 0.41
CA GLY A 41 -1.25 8.51 0.42
C GLY A 41 0.19 8.18 0.84
N THR A 42 0.36 7.32 1.83
CA THR A 42 1.69 6.87 2.29
C THR A 42 2.38 6.06 1.20
N ALA A 43 1.70 5.06 0.61
CA ALA A 43 2.27 4.25 -0.46
C ALA A 43 2.67 5.09 -1.68
N TRP A 44 1.86 6.09 -2.03
CA TRP A 44 2.19 7.02 -3.12
C TRP A 44 3.37 7.95 -2.75
N TRP A 45 3.43 8.44 -1.52
CA TRP A 45 4.52 9.29 -1.04
C TRP A 45 5.86 8.56 -1.04
N THR A 46 5.90 7.33 -0.53
CA THR A 46 7.11 6.53 -0.37
C THR A 46 7.48 5.70 -1.60
N ALA A 47 6.70 5.78 -2.69
CA ALA A 47 7.02 5.04 -3.90
C ALA A 47 8.38 5.48 -4.49
N PRO A 48 9.28 4.54 -4.84
CA PRO A 48 10.59 4.86 -5.39
C PRO A 48 10.49 5.62 -6.70
N ARG A 49 11.15 6.77 -6.81
CA ARG A 49 11.17 7.60 -8.03
C ARG A 49 12.58 7.73 -8.57
N GLN A 50 12.72 7.59 -9.88
CA GLN A 50 14.00 7.76 -10.53
C GLN A 50 14.43 9.22 -10.48
N GLN A 51 15.70 9.46 -10.19
CA GLN A 51 16.37 10.76 -10.19
C GLN A 51 17.70 10.67 -10.94
N SER A 52 18.28 11.83 -11.26
CA SER A 52 19.61 11.88 -11.86
C SER A 52 20.69 11.55 -10.84
N TYR A 53 21.84 11.12 -11.36
CA TYR A 53 23.05 10.94 -10.59
C TYR A 53 23.49 12.23 -9.88
N ASP A 54 23.46 13.38 -10.58
CA ASP A 54 23.80 14.68 -9.99
C ASP A 54 22.93 15.02 -8.76
N GLN A 55 21.64 14.64 -8.80
CA GLN A 55 20.75 14.83 -7.66
C GLN A 55 21.13 13.91 -6.49
N ALA A 56 21.57 12.69 -6.77
CA ALA A 56 22.06 11.77 -5.75
C ALA A 56 23.31 12.36 -5.06
N GLU A 57 24.26 12.88 -5.83
CA GLU A 57 25.45 13.54 -5.29
C GLU A 57 25.09 14.80 -4.49
N ALA A 58 24.16 15.62 -4.99
CA ALA A 58 23.70 16.81 -4.28
C ALA A 58 23.04 16.47 -2.94
N ASP A 59 22.19 15.43 -2.90
CA ASP A 59 21.54 14.96 -1.67
C ASP A 59 22.55 14.34 -0.68
N LEU A 60 23.57 13.63 -1.18
CA LEU A 60 24.67 13.10 -0.37
C LEU A 60 25.51 14.22 0.24
N ALA A 61 25.92 15.19 -0.58
CA ALA A 61 26.70 16.35 -0.14
C ALA A 61 25.92 17.24 0.85
N ALA A 62 24.60 17.35 0.67
CA ALA A 62 23.72 18.07 1.60
C ALA A 62 23.42 17.27 2.89
N GLY A 63 23.82 16.00 2.98
CA GLY A 63 23.53 15.14 4.13
C GLY A 63 22.05 14.75 4.24
N HIS A 64 21.29 14.83 3.16
CA HIS A 64 19.87 14.46 3.13
C HIS A 64 19.66 12.93 3.10
N VAL A 65 20.70 12.14 2.86
CA VAL A 65 20.58 10.67 2.84
C VAL A 65 20.49 10.09 4.25
N VAL A 66 19.31 9.58 4.62
CA VAL A 66 19.08 8.94 5.95
C VAL A 66 19.20 7.41 5.90
N ALA A 67 18.99 6.81 4.74
CA ALA A 67 19.23 5.39 4.48
C ALA A 67 19.54 5.23 2.99
N TYR A 68 20.37 4.25 2.66
CA TYR A 68 20.62 3.89 1.26
C TYR A 68 20.74 2.39 1.12
N GLN A 69 20.55 1.92 -0.10
CA GLN A 69 20.68 0.53 -0.47
C GLN A 69 21.13 0.44 -1.93
N TRP A 70 21.97 -0.55 -2.19
CA TRP A 70 22.35 -0.93 -3.55
C TRP A 70 21.57 -2.18 -3.97
N GLY A 71 21.28 -2.30 -5.26
CA GLY A 71 20.69 -3.52 -5.78
C GLY A 71 20.73 -3.61 -7.30
N ASP A 72 20.25 -4.76 -7.78
CA ASP A 72 20.32 -5.13 -9.19
C ASP A 72 18.99 -4.89 -9.90
N ARG A 73 17.88 -4.97 -9.15
CA ARG A 73 16.52 -4.79 -9.68
C ARG A 73 15.54 -4.43 -8.58
N TRP A 74 14.44 -3.78 -8.96
CA TRP A 74 13.28 -3.62 -8.11
C TRP A 74 12.39 -4.87 -8.17
N ASP A 75 12.09 -5.48 -7.03
CA ASP A 75 11.04 -6.48 -6.91
C ASP A 75 9.68 -5.76 -6.87
N ALA A 76 9.09 -5.58 -8.05
CA ALA A 76 7.71 -5.11 -8.21
C ALA A 76 6.69 -6.27 -8.19
N ASP A 77 7.18 -7.52 -8.22
CA ASP A 77 6.36 -8.73 -8.38
C ASP A 77 5.84 -9.29 -7.04
N ARG A 78 6.29 -8.76 -5.90
CA ARG A 78 5.68 -9.03 -4.59
C ARG A 78 4.22 -8.60 -4.57
N ARG A 79 3.35 -9.56 -4.89
CA ARG A 79 1.88 -9.46 -4.86
C ARG A 79 1.39 -9.18 -3.44
N THR A 80 1.47 -7.92 -3.04
CA THR A 80 0.86 -7.44 -1.82
C THR A 80 -0.60 -7.10 -2.15
N PRO A 81 -1.60 -7.53 -1.35
CA PRO A 81 -3.00 -7.49 -1.77
C PRO A 81 -3.52 -6.11 -2.21
N TRP A 82 -3.04 -5.01 -1.60
CA TRP A 82 -3.59 -3.67 -1.86
C TRP A 82 -2.56 -2.56 -2.01
N PHE A 83 -1.52 -2.51 -1.17
CA PHE A 83 -0.44 -1.52 -1.26
C PHE A 83 0.89 -2.26 -1.26
N GLY A 84 1.52 -2.37 -2.43
CA GLY A 84 2.83 -2.99 -2.58
C GLY A 84 3.93 -2.01 -2.22
N THR A 85 4.99 -2.53 -1.63
CA THR A 85 6.26 -1.83 -1.50
C THR A 85 7.23 -2.46 -2.48
N ALA A 86 7.82 -1.64 -3.34
CA ALA A 86 8.91 -2.10 -4.19
C ALA A 86 10.17 -2.17 -3.32
N ASP A 87 10.72 -3.38 -3.22
CA ASP A 87 11.98 -3.63 -2.53
C ASP A 87 13.11 -3.68 -3.55
N LEU A 88 14.26 -3.10 -3.19
CA LEU A 88 15.45 -3.19 -4.01
C LEU A 88 16.17 -4.50 -3.66
N GLU A 89 16.26 -5.43 -4.62
CA GLU A 89 16.94 -6.70 -4.43
C GLU A 89 18.44 -6.55 -4.71
N SER A 90 19.27 -7.11 -3.84
CA SER A 90 20.72 -7.17 -4.01
C SER A 90 21.17 -8.64 -4.05
N SER A 91 21.97 -8.99 -5.04
CA SER A 91 22.65 -10.29 -5.13
C SER A 91 23.92 -10.38 -4.26
N GLY A 92 24.19 -9.37 -3.43
CA GLY A 92 25.34 -9.32 -2.52
C GLY A 92 26.53 -8.51 -3.05
N THR A 93 26.52 -8.13 -4.33
CA THR A 93 27.40 -7.10 -4.90
C THR A 93 26.71 -5.73 -4.90
N LEU A 94 27.48 -4.65 -4.97
CA LEU A 94 26.95 -3.30 -5.12
C LEU A 94 26.43 -3.16 -6.56
N GLY A 95 25.14 -3.46 -6.71
CA GLY A 95 24.45 -3.52 -8.00
C GLY A 95 24.33 -2.18 -8.72
N PRO A 96 23.87 -2.17 -9.98
CA PRO A 96 23.77 -0.97 -10.80
C PRO A 96 22.81 0.10 -10.27
N LEU A 97 21.86 -0.26 -9.41
CA LEU A 97 20.85 0.65 -8.88
C LEU A 97 21.27 1.15 -7.50
N PHE A 98 21.36 2.47 -7.36
CA PHE A 98 21.52 3.14 -6.08
C PHE A 98 20.18 3.73 -5.66
N GLY A 99 19.61 3.22 -4.56
CA GLY A 99 18.43 3.80 -3.93
C GLY A 99 18.78 4.51 -2.63
N TRP A 100 18.16 5.66 -2.38
CA TRP A 100 18.31 6.39 -1.13
C TRP A 100 16.98 6.92 -0.62
N ARG A 101 16.93 7.17 0.69
CA ARG A 101 15.80 7.76 1.37
C ARG A 101 16.19 9.09 2.00
N THR A 102 15.31 10.07 1.87
CA THR A 102 15.44 11.41 2.45
C THR A 102 14.71 11.52 3.81
N PRO A 103 14.96 12.57 4.62
CA PRO A 103 14.39 12.67 5.97
C PRO A 103 12.86 12.82 5.98
N ASP A 104 12.30 13.33 4.87
CA ASP A 104 10.85 13.41 4.61
C ASP A 104 10.20 12.06 4.25
N GLY A 105 10.99 10.98 4.20
CA GLY A 105 10.53 9.62 3.96
C GLY A 105 10.35 9.25 2.48
N ARG A 106 10.69 10.14 1.54
CA ARG A 106 10.66 9.81 0.11
C ARG A 106 11.82 8.90 -0.27
N VAL A 107 11.55 8.02 -1.23
CA VAL A 107 12.55 7.08 -1.77
C VAL A 107 12.88 7.50 -3.19
N TRP A 108 14.16 7.67 -3.44
CA TRP A 108 14.72 8.02 -4.74
C TRP A 108 15.66 6.92 -5.21
N TRP A 109 15.87 6.83 -6.51
CA TRP A 109 16.86 5.92 -7.06
C TRP A 109 17.48 6.44 -8.35
N THR A 110 18.70 6.00 -8.63
CA THR A 110 19.37 6.24 -9.92
C THR A 110 19.98 4.94 -10.40
N ASP A 111 20.02 4.78 -11.72
CA ASP A 111 20.92 3.82 -12.35
C ASP A 111 22.34 4.43 -12.34
N THR A 112 23.38 3.63 -12.14
CA THR A 112 24.78 4.07 -12.07
C THR A 112 25.65 3.48 -13.20
N THR A 113 25.05 2.74 -14.13
CA THR A 113 25.77 2.07 -15.23
C THR A 113 26.21 3.02 -16.34
N TYR A 114 25.44 4.07 -16.64
CA TYR A 114 25.63 4.92 -17.83
C TYR A 114 26.42 6.22 -17.58
N PHE A 115 27.45 6.20 -16.72
CA PHE A 115 28.21 7.42 -16.39
C PHE A 115 29.67 7.34 -16.84
N GLU A 116 30.03 8.07 -17.89
CA GLU A 116 31.42 8.13 -18.41
C GLU A 116 32.33 9.11 -17.65
N GLN A 117 31.81 9.91 -16.71
CA GLN A 117 32.49 11.09 -16.14
C GLN A 117 32.88 11.00 -14.66
N VAL A 118 33.15 9.80 -14.13
CA VAL A 118 33.72 9.70 -12.77
C VAL A 118 35.23 9.65 -12.85
N THR A 119 35.89 10.67 -12.31
CA THR A 119 37.34 10.68 -12.12
C THR A 119 37.65 9.83 -10.90
N ILE A 120 37.93 8.53 -11.10
CA ILE A 120 38.19 7.59 -10.01
C ILE A 120 39.48 8.00 -9.30
N ALA A 121 39.37 8.47 -8.06
CA ALA A 121 40.50 8.82 -7.21
C ALA A 121 41.05 7.57 -6.48
N GLY A 122 41.27 6.48 -7.22
CA GLY A 122 42.17 5.37 -6.89
C GLY A 122 42.01 4.64 -5.55
N SER A 123 40.95 4.84 -4.77
CA SER A 123 40.87 4.32 -3.40
C SER A 123 39.97 3.08 -3.23
N VAL A 124 39.09 2.81 -4.19
CA VAL A 124 38.07 1.77 -4.10
C VAL A 124 38.36 0.60 -5.04
N ARG A 125 38.24 -0.65 -4.54
CA ARG A 125 38.42 -1.88 -5.35
C ARG A 125 37.31 -2.00 -6.39
N GLU A 126 37.68 -1.77 -7.65
CA GLU A 126 36.85 -1.85 -8.85
C GLU A 126 36.07 -3.16 -9.01
N ALA A 127 36.58 -4.27 -8.45
CA ALA A 127 36.00 -5.61 -8.60
C ALA A 127 34.64 -5.86 -7.89
N SER A 128 34.12 -4.90 -7.12
CA SER A 128 32.87 -5.06 -6.35
C SER A 128 31.71 -4.18 -6.83
N TYR A 129 31.90 -3.38 -7.88
CA TYR A 129 30.96 -2.35 -8.34
C TYR A 129 30.50 -2.60 -9.78
N ALA A 130 29.22 -2.37 -10.05
CA ALA A 130 28.62 -2.57 -11.36
C ALA A 130 28.98 -1.48 -12.41
N GLY A 131 29.59 -0.36 -12.00
CA GLY A 131 30.01 0.71 -12.92
C GLY A 131 30.76 1.86 -12.23
N PRO A 132 31.38 2.78 -13.01
CA PRO A 132 32.15 3.91 -12.49
C PRO A 132 31.30 4.90 -11.65
N GLY A 133 30.01 5.08 -11.99
CA GLY A 133 29.07 5.86 -11.17
C GLY A 133 28.90 5.30 -9.77
N ALA A 134 28.89 3.97 -9.63
CA ALA A 134 28.75 3.32 -8.34
C ALA A 134 29.97 3.57 -7.43
N ILE A 135 31.16 3.63 -8.02
CA ILE A 135 32.41 3.94 -7.32
C ILE A 135 32.37 5.39 -6.79
N GLY A 136 31.95 6.37 -7.60
CA GLY A 136 31.89 7.77 -7.20
C GLY A 136 30.97 8.01 -5.99
N ILE A 137 29.76 7.44 -6.03
CA ILE A 137 28.81 7.51 -4.90
C ILE A 137 29.37 6.78 -3.67
N ALA A 138 30.01 5.63 -3.84
CA ALA A 138 30.59 4.88 -2.71
C ALA A 138 31.74 5.64 -2.03
N GLU A 139 32.63 6.29 -2.80
CA GLU A 139 33.68 7.15 -2.26
C GLU A 139 33.07 8.32 -1.46
N GLN A 140 31.99 8.94 -1.95
CA GLN A 140 31.29 10.01 -1.24
C GLN A 140 30.61 9.52 0.04
N LEU A 141 29.95 8.37 0.01
CA LEU A 141 29.34 7.74 1.19
C LEU A 141 30.38 7.46 2.27
N GLN A 142 31.53 6.93 1.87
CA GLN A 142 32.64 6.64 2.77
C GLN A 142 33.25 7.93 3.33
N ALA A 143 33.48 8.94 2.48
CA ALA A 143 33.99 10.25 2.90
C ALA A 143 33.04 10.98 3.86
N ALA A 144 31.73 10.80 3.69
CA ALA A 144 30.70 11.33 4.58
C ALA A 144 30.49 10.48 5.86
N GLY A 145 31.19 9.35 6.01
CA GLY A 145 31.03 8.43 7.14
C GLY A 145 29.65 7.77 7.21
N LEU A 146 28.97 7.65 6.06
CA LEU A 146 27.60 7.15 5.97
C LEU A 146 27.51 5.63 5.79
N ASP A 147 28.64 4.91 5.72
CA ASP A 147 28.69 3.45 5.48
C ASP A 147 27.78 2.62 6.41
N SER A 148 27.58 3.11 7.64
CA SER A 148 26.74 2.48 8.66
C SER A 148 25.23 2.65 8.43
N ARG A 149 24.81 3.50 7.47
CA ARG A 149 23.39 3.77 7.13
C ARG A 149 22.85 2.88 6.01
N SER A 150 23.61 1.86 5.59
CA SER A 150 23.11 0.82 4.71
C SER A 150 21.95 0.08 5.39
N ALA A 151 20.73 0.30 4.91
CA ALA A 151 19.51 -0.22 5.51
C ALA A 151 18.40 -0.32 4.47
N ALA A 152 17.39 -1.16 4.73
CA ALA A 152 16.22 -1.28 3.86
C ALA A 152 15.56 0.10 3.63
N LEU A 153 15.33 0.45 2.37
CA LEU A 153 14.73 1.73 1.99
C LEU A 153 13.31 1.89 2.52
N GLN A 154 12.60 0.79 2.75
CA GLN A 154 11.24 0.78 3.28
C GLN A 154 11.16 0.06 4.62
N PRO A 155 11.56 0.70 5.75
CA PRO A 155 11.50 0.08 7.06
C PRO A 155 10.06 -0.29 7.48
N LEU A 156 9.07 0.42 6.91
CA LEU A 156 7.65 0.18 7.14
C LEU A 156 7.03 -0.85 6.18
N GLY A 157 7.77 -1.38 5.20
CA GLY A 157 7.21 -2.30 4.20
C GLY A 157 6.58 -3.54 4.84
N ASN A 158 7.25 -4.13 5.83
CA ASN A 158 6.71 -5.28 6.57
C ASN A 158 5.46 -4.93 7.40
N LEU A 159 5.40 -3.72 7.97
CA LEU A 159 4.24 -3.23 8.72
C LEU A 159 3.05 -2.95 7.78
N ILE A 160 3.29 -2.36 6.61
CA ILE A 160 2.27 -2.06 5.59
C ILE A 160 1.73 -3.38 4.99
N ALA A 161 2.62 -4.32 4.64
CA ALA A 161 2.22 -5.64 4.16
C ALA A 161 1.45 -6.43 5.23
N GLY A 162 1.92 -6.42 6.48
CA GLY A 162 1.27 -7.09 7.61
C GLY A 162 -0.11 -6.51 7.94
N THR A 163 -0.25 -5.18 7.92
CA THR A 163 -1.54 -4.50 8.13
C THR A 163 -2.51 -4.75 6.98
N GLY A 164 -2.03 -4.76 5.73
CA GLY A 164 -2.81 -5.17 4.57
C GLY A 164 -3.33 -6.60 4.70
N LEU A 165 -2.47 -7.55 5.07
CA LEU A 165 -2.88 -8.94 5.30
C LEU A 165 -3.90 -9.07 6.44
N ALA A 166 -3.66 -8.40 7.58
CA ALA A 166 -4.56 -8.44 8.72
C ALA A 166 -5.95 -7.87 8.35
N ALA A 167 -5.99 -6.74 7.65
CA ALA A 167 -7.24 -6.17 7.17
C ALA A 167 -7.92 -7.09 6.14
N ALA A 168 -7.18 -7.81 5.29
CA ALA A 168 -7.73 -8.82 4.38
C ALA A 168 -8.40 -9.96 5.14
N VAL A 169 -7.72 -10.49 6.16
CA VAL A 169 -8.26 -11.55 7.02
C VAL A 169 -9.52 -11.09 7.75
N VAL A 170 -9.51 -9.88 8.34
CA VAL A 170 -10.70 -9.32 9.01
C VAL A 170 -11.87 -9.18 8.04
N ILE A 171 -11.63 -8.66 6.84
CA ILE A 171 -12.68 -8.47 5.84
C ILE A 171 -13.23 -9.80 5.34
N ILE A 172 -12.37 -10.78 5.07
CA ILE A 172 -12.79 -12.14 4.72
C ILE A 172 -13.63 -12.74 5.86
N GLY A 173 -13.19 -12.59 7.11
CA GLY A 173 -13.92 -13.03 8.29
C GLY A 173 -15.32 -12.41 8.37
N VAL A 174 -15.43 -11.10 8.16
CA VAL A 174 -16.71 -10.37 8.14
C VAL A 174 -17.58 -10.83 6.96
N LEU A 175 -17.01 -11.07 5.79
CA LEU A 175 -17.75 -11.49 4.61
C LEU A 175 -18.34 -12.90 4.77
N LEU A 176 -17.61 -13.79 5.46
CA LEU A 176 -18.02 -15.17 5.69
C LEU A 176 -19.00 -15.33 6.85
N THR A 177 -18.79 -14.60 7.95
CA THR A 177 -19.58 -14.73 9.19
C THR A 177 -20.66 -13.66 9.34
N GLY A 178 -20.53 -12.54 8.63
CA GLY A 178 -21.42 -11.39 8.74
C GLY A 178 -22.78 -11.56 8.05
N PRO A 179 -23.66 -10.55 8.22
CA PRO A 179 -24.99 -10.54 7.62
C PRO A 179 -24.92 -10.77 6.12
N ALA A 180 -25.87 -11.50 5.56
CA ALA A 180 -25.89 -11.74 4.12
C ALA A 180 -26.04 -10.40 3.37
N PRO A 181 -25.20 -10.11 2.36
CA PRO A 181 -25.30 -8.90 1.55
C PRO A 181 -26.66 -8.80 0.85
N VAL A 182 -27.13 -7.56 0.64
CA VAL A 182 -28.46 -7.24 0.13
C VAL A 182 -28.47 -7.18 -1.40
N LEU A 183 -27.41 -6.64 -2.02
CA LEU A 183 -27.32 -6.41 -3.48
C LEU A 183 -26.61 -7.56 -4.21
N GLY A 184 -25.53 -8.08 -3.62
CA GLY A 184 -24.72 -9.17 -4.19
C GLY A 184 -24.77 -10.45 -3.36
N THR A 185 -24.30 -11.57 -3.91
CA THR A 185 -23.94 -12.74 -3.09
C THR A 185 -22.63 -12.50 -2.35
N ARG A 186 -22.34 -13.27 -1.29
CA ARG A 186 -21.02 -13.24 -0.62
C ARG A 186 -19.89 -13.46 -1.63
N TRP A 187 -20.06 -14.42 -2.54
CA TRP A 187 -19.09 -14.70 -3.60
C TRP A 187 -18.90 -13.55 -4.59
N PHE A 188 -19.96 -12.80 -4.92
CA PHE A 188 -19.83 -11.61 -5.76
C PHE A 188 -18.87 -10.59 -5.13
N TRP A 189 -19.05 -10.30 -3.85
CA TRP A 189 -18.21 -9.34 -3.12
C TRP A 189 -16.81 -9.87 -2.80
N PHE A 190 -16.68 -11.17 -2.52
CA PHE A 190 -15.40 -11.83 -2.35
C PHE A 190 -14.49 -11.57 -3.57
N TRP A 191 -15.01 -11.82 -4.77
CA TRP A 191 -14.24 -11.62 -5.99
C TRP A 191 -13.82 -10.17 -6.18
N LEU A 192 -14.69 -9.21 -5.86
CA LEU A 192 -14.35 -7.79 -5.99
C LEU A 192 -13.31 -7.32 -4.98
N VAL A 193 -13.39 -7.75 -3.74
CA VAL A 193 -12.40 -7.40 -2.71
C VAL A 193 -11.03 -8.02 -3.02
N CYS A 194 -11.00 -9.24 -3.57
CA CYS A 194 -9.76 -9.95 -3.88
C CYS A 194 -9.13 -9.54 -5.23
N LEU A 195 -9.94 -9.23 -6.25
CA LEU A 195 -9.43 -8.93 -7.58
C LEU A 195 -9.20 -7.43 -7.81
N VAL A 196 -10.06 -6.56 -7.28
CA VAL A 196 -9.94 -5.14 -7.59
C VAL A 196 -8.72 -4.55 -6.86
N PRO A 197 -7.76 -3.96 -7.59
CA PRO A 197 -6.50 -3.50 -7.02
C PRO A 197 -6.72 -2.32 -6.05
N PHE A 198 -5.69 -2.03 -5.26
CA PHE A 198 -5.68 -0.94 -4.28
C PHE A 198 -6.81 -1.00 -3.25
N GLY A 199 -7.43 -2.17 -3.04
CA GLY A 199 -8.55 -2.33 -2.11
C GLY A 199 -9.80 -1.55 -2.51
N LEU A 200 -9.91 -1.09 -3.76
CA LEU A 200 -11.09 -0.33 -4.23
C LEU A 200 -12.38 -1.16 -4.16
N GLY A 201 -12.27 -2.49 -4.24
CA GLY A 201 -13.39 -3.41 -4.01
C GLY A 201 -14.02 -3.26 -2.62
N ILE A 202 -13.21 -2.94 -1.60
CA ILE A 202 -13.67 -2.70 -0.22
C ILE A 202 -14.45 -1.40 -0.14
N LEU A 203 -13.93 -0.33 -0.74
CA LEU A 203 -14.62 0.95 -0.81
C LEU A 203 -15.94 0.82 -1.56
N TRP A 204 -15.94 0.06 -2.66
CA TRP A 204 -17.15 -0.17 -3.43
C TRP A 204 -18.19 -0.97 -2.64
N TRP A 205 -17.77 -2.01 -1.91
CA TRP A 205 -18.61 -2.77 -1.00
C TRP A 205 -19.20 -1.90 0.12
N LEU A 206 -18.38 -1.09 0.80
CA LEU A 206 -18.81 -0.15 1.84
C LEU A 206 -19.84 0.86 1.32
N ALA A 207 -19.63 1.38 0.11
CA ALA A 207 -20.49 2.36 -0.53
C ALA A 207 -21.82 1.78 -1.01
N ARG A 208 -21.87 0.50 -1.41
CA ARG A 208 -23.07 -0.12 -2.00
C ARG A 208 -23.90 -0.91 -1.00
N GLU A 209 -23.26 -1.77 -0.21
CA GLU A 209 -23.98 -2.63 0.74
C GLU A 209 -24.30 -1.90 2.03
N HIS A 210 -23.61 -0.79 2.31
CA HIS A 210 -23.71 -0.10 3.58
C HIS A 210 -23.74 -1.12 4.73
N PRO A 211 -22.71 -1.97 4.87
CA PRO A 211 -22.66 -2.98 5.92
C PRO A 211 -22.84 -2.26 7.26
N TRP A 212 -23.77 -2.74 8.09
CA TRP A 212 -24.13 -2.14 9.39
C TRP A 212 -25.04 -0.89 9.35
N ALA A 213 -25.61 -0.52 8.20
CA ALA A 213 -26.76 0.40 8.17
C ALA A 213 -28.01 -0.37 8.58
N ARG A 214 -29.03 0.32 9.14
CA ARG A 214 -30.33 -0.30 9.45
C ARG A 214 -30.79 -1.14 8.26
N ALA A 215 -31.40 -2.29 8.55
CA ALA A 215 -32.31 -2.94 7.63
C ALA A 215 -33.43 -1.92 7.29
N GLY A 216 -33.19 -1.09 6.28
CA GLY A 216 -34.25 -0.35 5.63
C GLY A 216 -35.27 -1.37 5.13
N SER A 217 -36.55 -1.02 5.23
CA SER A 217 -37.68 -1.87 4.86
C SER A 217 -37.36 -2.71 3.62
N PRO A 218 -37.69 -4.01 3.62
CA PRO A 218 -37.34 -4.91 2.53
C PRO A 218 -37.77 -4.28 1.21
N PRO A 219 -36.90 -4.32 0.17
CA PRO A 219 -37.24 -3.74 -1.11
C PRO A 219 -38.57 -4.31 -1.61
N ALA A 220 -39.49 -3.43 -2.01
CA ALA A 220 -40.84 -3.78 -2.47
C ALA A 220 -40.86 -4.69 -3.72
N SER A 221 -39.71 -4.97 -4.32
CA SER A 221 -39.55 -5.91 -5.42
C SER A 221 -38.38 -6.86 -5.18
N PRO A 222 -38.49 -8.13 -5.63
CA PRO A 222 -37.37 -9.06 -5.62
C PRO A 222 -36.30 -8.56 -6.59
N ARG A 223 -35.35 -7.75 -6.09
CA ARG A 223 -34.16 -7.39 -6.85
C ARG A 223 -33.34 -8.66 -7.11
N GLN A 224 -33.05 -8.90 -8.39
CA GLN A 224 -32.21 -10.00 -8.81
C GLN A 224 -30.80 -9.77 -8.24
N ARG A 225 -30.39 -10.61 -7.29
CA ARG A 225 -29.07 -10.52 -6.65
C ARG A 225 -27.96 -10.76 -7.67
N SER A 226 -26.94 -9.92 -7.68
CA SER A 226 -25.77 -10.10 -8.55
C SER A 226 -25.05 -11.41 -8.21
N ARG A 227 -24.78 -12.24 -9.23
CA ARG A 227 -24.20 -13.60 -9.06
C ARG A 227 -22.68 -13.55 -8.94
N GLY A 228 -22.11 -14.57 -8.29
CA GLY A 228 -20.66 -14.70 -8.07
C GLY A 228 -19.80 -14.53 -9.33
N PRO A 229 -20.10 -15.21 -10.46
CA PRO A 229 -19.32 -15.08 -11.69
C PRO A 229 -19.29 -13.66 -12.28
N LEU A 230 -20.33 -12.87 -12.04
CA LEU A 230 -20.37 -11.47 -12.48
C LEU A 230 -19.39 -10.61 -11.69
N GLY A 231 -19.22 -10.89 -10.38
CA GLY A 231 -18.22 -10.22 -9.54
C GLY A 231 -16.80 -10.55 -9.97
N PHE A 232 -16.56 -11.81 -10.36
CA PHE A 232 -15.28 -12.23 -10.97
C PHE A 232 -15.00 -11.49 -12.28
N ALA A 233 -15.96 -11.47 -13.21
CA ALA A 233 -15.82 -10.78 -14.48
C ALA A 233 -15.56 -9.27 -14.31
N LEU A 234 -16.31 -8.61 -13.41
CA LEU A 234 -16.10 -7.19 -13.09
C LEU A 234 -14.74 -6.94 -12.44
N GLY A 235 -14.30 -7.82 -11.53
CA GLY A 235 -12.98 -7.74 -10.92
C GLY A 235 -11.86 -7.80 -11.96
N LEU A 236 -11.96 -8.74 -12.90
CA LEU A 236 -10.99 -8.89 -13.99
C LEU A 236 -10.95 -7.67 -14.92
N VAL A 237 -12.12 -7.15 -15.29
CA VAL A 237 -12.22 -5.89 -16.07
C VAL A 237 -11.61 -4.72 -15.29
N ALA A 238 -11.87 -4.61 -13.99
CA ALA A 238 -11.33 -3.54 -13.16
C ALA A 238 -9.79 -3.60 -13.06
N VAL A 239 -9.21 -4.80 -12.94
CA VAL A 239 -7.74 -4.98 -12.99
C VAL A 239 -7.19 -4.47 -14.32
N LEU A 240 -7.75 -4.94 -15.44
CA LEU A 240 -7.30 -4.56 -16.78
C LEU A 240 -7.41 -3.04 -17.00
N LEU A 241 -8.54 -2.44 -16.64
CA LEU A 241 -8.76 -1.00 -16.76
C LEU A 241 -7.81 -0.21 -15.85
N SER A 242 -7.52 -0.70 -14.64
CA SER A 242 -6.58 -0.04 -13.72
C SER A 242 -5.16 -0.09 -14.27
N SER A 243 -4.70 -1.23 -14.78
CA SER A 243 -3.40 -1.37 -15.44
C SER A 243 -3.29 -0.45 -16.66
N MET A 244 -4.32 -0.42 -17.51
CA MET A 244 -4.36 0.45 -18.68
C MET A 244 -4.35 1.94 -18.27
N LEU A 245 -5.11 2.32 -17.25
CA LEU A 245 -5.14 3.67 -16.72
C LEU A 245 -3.76 4.09 -16.19
N LEU A 246 -3.09 3.25 -15.40
CA LEU A 246 -1.75 3.55 -14.87
C LEU A 246 -0.72 3.70 -16.00
N LEU A 247 -0.80 2.87 -17.04
CA LEU A 247 0.06 2.99 -18.22
C LEU A 247 -0.17 4.31 -18.97
N VAL A 248 -1.44 4.69 -19.20
CA VAL A 248 -1.79 5.95 -19.86
C VAL A 248 -1.35 7.14 -19.00
N LEU A 249 -1.61 7.10 -17.69
CA LEU A 249 -1.24 8.14 -16.75
C LEU A 249 0.28 8.32 -16.70
N GLY A 250 1.03 7.21 -16.67
CA GLY A 250 2.49 7.25 -16.73
C GLY A 250 3.03 7.80 -18.05
N ARG A 251 2.33 7.61 -19.18
CA ARG A 251 2.71 8.24 -20.45
C ARG A 251 2.40 9.73 -20.50
N LEU A 252 1.30 10.17 -19.89
CA LEU A 252 0.84 11.56 -19.96
C LEU A 252 1.50 12.49 -18.93
N LEU A 253 1.67 12.04 -17.69
CA LEU A 253 2.19 12.86 -16.60
C LEU A 253 3.69 12.68 -16.33
N GLY A 254 4.33 11.74 -17.03
CA GLY A 254 5.74 11.40 -16.83
C GLY A 254 6.01 10.80 -15.45
N ASP A 255 7.30 10.62 -15.15
CA ASP A 255 7.76 9.89 -13.97
C ASP A 255 7.59 10.69 -12.66
N TRP A 256 7.21 11.97 -12.77
CA TRP A 256 6.94 12.84 -11.64
C TRP A 256 5.70 12.40 -10.83
N TRP A 257 4.67 11.91 -11.52
CA TRP A 257 3.38 11.54 -10.89
C TRP A 257 3.16 10.04 -10.79
N VAL A 258 3.69 9.27 -11.75
CA VAL A 258 3.61 7.80 -11.76
C VAL A 258 5.03 7.24 -11.67
N PRO A 259 5.40 6.67 -10.51
CA PRO A 259 6.70 6.02 -10.34
C PRO A 259 6.89 4.90 -11.37
N ARG A 260 8.01 4.93 -12.09
CA ARG A 260 8.48 3.80 -12.91
C ARG A 260 9.67 3.15 -12.23
N LEU A 261 9.73 1.82 -12.32
CA LEU A 261 10.79 1.01 -11.70
C LEU A 261 11.72 0.39 -12.76
N ASP A 262 11.45 0.69 -14.03
CA ASP A 262 12.14 0.12 -15.18
C ASP A 262 13.46 0.89 -15.38
N ALA A 263 14.59 0.25 -15.07
CA ALA A 263 15.87 0.64 -15.64
C ALA A 263 15.87 0.24 -17.12
N ARG A 264 16.07 1.20 -18.02
CA ARG A 264 16.17 0.95 -19.46
C ARG A 264 17.62 0.97 -19.90
#